data_AF-T0C4B7-F1
#
_entry.id   AF-T0C4B7-F1
#
_cell.length_a   1.000
_cell.length_b   1.000
_cell.length_c   1.000
_cell.angle_alpha   90.00
_cell.angle_beta   90.00
_cell.angle_gamma   90.00
#
_symmetry.space_group_name_H-M   'P 1'
#
loop_
_entity.id
_entity.type
_entity.pdbx_description
1 polymer ?
#
loop_
_entity_poly.entity_id
_entity_poly.type
_entity_poly.pdbx_seq_one_letter_code
_entity_poly.pdbx_strand_id
1 'polypeptide(L)'
;MKVIYLIVFLFITSSCVPQVARPDGFFDDINNIDTCEDLFFLLNEGNVCASSCGEGEVVADEAQLEEILADESLDDFTRENIEASAGVCITAPEVIARPSDSVFIDDDFCICKNQKVASVTSGASCAAICQEKTATVATLYGTVTVGPKIKDDANLQNLFGFCNNSIDNGAQNPPSCQLVATDIDGRRYTADLKTYQGTNIFEANLEATTVNFGEAYTFHIEETGSGVENAKSDYEQFKLFEPGDDDEYEGNLKIKLISQYTCMIRATATSSNYDPNDQIYLDTVRKHFYMPVDYPTPYLPPGVSDTIFCHDYIKTGQNDDAPQFPRLELVPDHFSLWDVNDVRFIADGENRKVDFLIKDRMIEMGANVSGTKTYFAPLETCVAPNVSVEDGGFPEACSGSESGLIQSGLAMIPFFTDNSGRAICPGHTEYSSSNIEFKALGEIIGTPTEGLYFAKGPREVIDLGDGNKQEIKPADVMFIREGQLKKIWFHLTNDGIHYKPTSDTQSQPTYFYWPADEDAPYVQKRGYQKLYQVMHSSELASSGYTTSIPTTIKPLDRKMGCIPVTSGN
;
A
#
# COMPACT_ATOMS: atom_id res chain seq x y z
N MET A 1 72.66 52.79 -9.47
CA MET A 1 73.22 52.41 -8.15
C MET A 1 72.26 51.34 -7.60
N LYS A 2 72.55 50.03 -7.53
CA LYS A 2 73.56 49.32 -6.70
C LYS A 2 73.47 49.84 -5.24
N VAL A 3 73.13 49.10 -4.18
CA VAL A 3 73.52 47.75 -3.65
C VAL A 3 72.53 47.45 -2.48
N ILE A 4 71.80 46.33 -2.40
CA ILE A 4 72.09 44.99 -1.79
C ILE A 4 72.38 44.98 -0.27
N TYR A 5 71.58 44.17 0.46
CA TYR A 5 71.92 43.15 1.49
C TYR A 5 70.55 42.51 1.87
N LEU A 6 70.14 41.25 1.63
CA LEU A 6 70.70 39.88 1.55
C LEU A 6 71.28 39.32 2.85
N ILE A 7 70.46 38.55 3.59
CA ILE A 7 70.71 37.28 4.34
C ILE A 7 69.29 36.69 4.59
N VAL A 8 68.73 35.65 3.96
CA VAL A 8 69.01 34.19 3.88
C VAL A 8 69.16 33.48 5.23
N PHE A 9 68.12 32.73 5.64
CA PHE A 9 68.30 31.35 6.12
C PHE A 9 67.02 30.52 5.87
N LEU A 10 67.22 29.40 5.18
CA LEU A 10 66.29 28.29 4.94
C LEU A 10 65.98 27.55 6.24
N PHE A 11 64.77 26.98 6.35
CA PHE A 11 64.58 25.53 6.58
C PHE A 11 63.22 25.09 6.00
N ILE A 12 63.24 23.91 5.39
CA ILE A 12 62.19 23.23 4.63
C ILE A 12 61.29 22.42 5.57
N THR A 13 59.97 22.49 5.42
CA THR A 13 59.04 21.32 5.43
C THR A 13 57.71 21.70 4.76
N SER A 14 57.35 20.96 3.71
CA SER A 14 56.01 20.73 3.12
C SER A 14 55.00 20.24 4.17
N SER A 15 53.66 20.26 4.04
CA SER A 15 52.65 20.75 3.09
C SER A 15 51.27 20.47 3.74
N CYS A 16 50.22 21.07 3.17
CA CYS A 16 48.77 20.75 3.30
C CYS A 16 47.95 21.44 4.41
N VAL A 17 46.98 22.25 3.96
CA VAL A 17 45.86 22.84 4.72
C VAL A 17 44.57 22.45 3.96
N PRO A 18 43.45 22.13 4.65
CA PRO A 18 42.52 21.09 4.22
C PRO A 18 41.39 21.62 3.31
N GLN A 19 41.06 20.84 2.28
CA GLN A 19 39.79 20.92 1.57
C GLN A 19 38.82 19.88 2.13
N VAL A 20 37.59 20.32 2.35
CA VAL A 20 36.49 19.57 2.96
C VAL A 20 36.00 18.51 1.98
N ALA A 21 35.78 17.31 2.52
CA ALA A 21 35.51 16.06 1.84
C ALA A 21 34.25 16.09 0.95
N ARG A 22 34.43 15.71 -0.32
CA ARG A 22 33.40 15.04 -1.14
C ARG A 22 33.50 13.54 -0.88
N PRO A 23 32.39 12.78 -0.98
CA PRO A 23 32.44 11.33 -0.85
C PRO A 23 33.11 10.75 -2.10
N ASP A 24 34.35 10.29 -1.93
CA ASP A 24 35.03 9.39 -2.86
C ASP A 24 34.57 7.95 -2.59
N GLY A 25 34.28 7.23 -3.67
CA GLY A 25 33.98 5.80 -3.74
C GLY A 25 33.06 5.59 -4.95
N PHE A 26 33.43 4.90 -6.02
CA PHE A 26 34.44 3.85 -6.22
C PHE A 26 34.93 3.90 -7.69
N PHE A 27 36.12 3.37 -7.95
CA PHE A 27 36.91 3.46 -9.19
C PHE A 27 36.29 2.70 -10.39
N ASP A 28 36.58 3.18 -11.60
CA ASP A 28 37.22 2.31 -12.61
C ASP A 28 38.17 3.13 -13.50
N ASP A 29 39.47 2.97 -13.25
CA ASP A 29 40.54 3.30 -14.17
C ASP A 29 40.56 2.23 -15.26
N ILE A 30 39.94 2.50 -16.42
CA ILE A 30 40.14 1.65 -17.61
C ILE A 30 41.55 1.96 -18.13
N ASN A 31 42.55 1.26 -17.58
CA ASN A 31 43.86 1.17 -18.20
C ASN A 31 43.76 0.19 -19.37
N ASN A 32 44.08 0.63 -20.58
CA ASN A 32 44.42 -0.30 -21.67
C ASN A 32 45.76 -0.94 -21.32
N ILE A 33 45.72 -2.04 -20.57
CA ILE A 33 46.88 -2.89 -20.27
C ILE A 33 46.90 -3.98 -21.35
N ASP A 34 48.08 -4.26 -21.92
CA ASP A 34 48.25 -5.30 -22.94
C ASP A 34 48.00 -6.73 -22.40
N THR A 35 47.89 -6.88 -21.06
CA THR A 35 47.66 -8.16 -20.34
C THR A 35 46.88 -7.94 -19.04
N CYS A 36 45.89 -8.78 -18.72
CA CYS A 36 45.09 -8.70 -17.47
C CYS A 36 45.76 -9.29 -16.20
N GLU A 37 47.09 -9.24 -16.11
CA GLU A 37 47.84 -9.79 -14.96
C GLU A 37 47.37 -9.14 -13.64
N ASP A 38 47.00 -9.97 -12.65
CA ASP A 38 46.43 -9.57 -11.35
C ASP A 38 45.04 -8.88 -11.38
N LEU A 39 44.34 -8.87 -12.53
CA LEU A 39 42.99 -8.33 -12.70
C LEU A 39 42.00 -9.38 -13.21
N PHE A 40 40.69 -9.12 -13.09
CA PHE A 40 39.65 -9.98 -13.65
C PHE A 40 39.38 -9.64 -15.12
N PHE A 41 39.31 -10.66 -15.98
CA PHE A 41 38.97 -10.49 -17.40
C PHE A 41 37.45 -10.46 -17.59
N LEU A 42 36.90 -9.40 -18.21
CA LEU A 42 35.48 -9.28 -18.50
C LEU A 42 35.14 -9.96 -19.84
N LEU A 43 34.64 -11.20 -19.79
CA LEU A 43 34.40 -12.00 -20.99
C LEU A 43 33.36 -11.37 -21.93
N ASN A 44 32.34 -10.73 -21.37
CA ASN A 44 31.23 -10.12 -22.11
C ASN A 44 31.61 -8.82 -22.82
N GLU A 45 32.57 -8.06 -22.28
CA GLU A 45 32.95 -6.75 -22.81
C GLU A 45 34.06 -6.83 -23.85
N GLY A 46 34.84 -7.91 -23.84
CA GLY A 46 35.93 -8.16 -24.79
C GLY A 46 37.10 -7.19 -24.60
N ASN A 47 38.26 -7.73 -24.20
CA ASN A 47 39.52 -6.99 -24.00
C ASN A 47 39.50 -5.95 -22.87
N VAL A 48 38.64 -6.12 -21.86
CA VAL A 48 38.60 -5.25 -20.68
C VAL A 48 38.98 -6.06 -19.44
N CYS A 49 39.92 -5.52 -18.65
CA CYS A 49 40.26 -6.05 -17.33
C CYS A 49 39.70 -5.11 -16.25
N ALA A 50 39.14 -5.66 -15.19
CA ALA A 50 38.62 -4.89 -14.06
C ALA A 50 39.18 -5.40 -12.73
N SER A 51 39.12 -4.54 -11.72
CA SER A 51 39.53 -4.91 -10.36
C SER A 51 38.53 -5.81 -9.63
N SER A 52 37.32 -5.95 -10.17
CA SER A 52 36.25 -6.84 -9.73
C SER A 52 35.26 -7.11 -10.87
N CYS A 53 34.45 -8.17 -10.78
CA CYS A 53 33.34 -8.39 -11.72
C CYS A 53 32.22 -7.35 -11.54
N GLY A 54 31.53 -7.03 -12.64
CA GLY A 54 30.42 -6.08 -12.65
C GLY A 54 29.15 -6.62 -11.98
N GLU A 55 28.13 -5.77 -11.85
CA GLU A 55 26.83 -6.15 -11.31
C GLU A 55 26.14 -7.18 -12.23
N GLY A 56 25.81 -8.36 -11.70
CA GLY A 56 25.25 -9.48 -12.46
C GLY A 56 26.28 -10.48 -13.02
N GLU A 57 27.56 -10.26 -12.77
CA GLU A 57 28.65 -11.16 -13.16
C GLU A 57 29.28 -11.87 -11.95
N VAL A 58 29.81 -13.07 -12.18
CA VAL A 58 30.53 -13.87 -11.19
C VAL A 58 31.86 -14.34 -11.76
N VAL A 59 32.83 -14.63 -10.89
CA VAL A 59 34.10 -15.24 -11.31
C VAL A 59 33.83 -16.69 -11.70
N ALA A 60 34.20 -17.07 -12.92
CA ALA A 60 34.08 -18.43 -13.44
C ALA A 60 34.82 -19.42 -12.54
N ASP A 61 34.18 -20.55 -12.25
CA ASP A 61 34.83 -21.67 -11.58
C ASP A 61 35.74 -22.45 -12.55
N GLU A 62 36.49 -23.42 -12.00
CA GLU A 62 37.47 -24.21 -12.77
C GLU A 62 36.84 -24.96 -13.96
N ALA A 63 35.60 -25.45 -13.82
CA ALA A 63 34.92 -26.18 -14.88
C ALA A 63 34.41 -25.24 -15.99
N GLN A 64 33.87 -24.08 -15.60
CA GLN A 64 33.43 -23.05 -16.54
C GLN A 64 34.61 -22.46 -17.33
N LEU A 65 35.76 -22.27 -16.66
CA LEU A 65 36.98 -21.79 -17.30
C LEU A 65 37.53 -22.77 -18.35
N GLU A 66 37.50 -24.08 -18.05
CA GLU A 66 37.87 -25.12 -19.02
C GLU A 66 36.97 -25.11 -20.25
N GLU A 67 35.66 -24.89 -20.09
CA GLU A 67 34.70 -24.80 -21.19
C GLU A 67 34.95 -23.56 -22.07
N ILE A 68 35.20 -22.41 -21.45
CA ILE A 68 35.52 -21.15 -22.16
C ILE A 68 36.80 -21.30 -22.98
N LEU A 69 37.87 -21.86 -22.38
CA LEU A 69 39.15 -22.06 -23.06
C LEU A 69 39.08 -23.10 -24.19
N ALA A 70 38.08 -23.99 -24.18
CA ALA A 70 37.83 -24.96 -25.23
C ALA A 70 37.08 -24.38 -26.44
N ASP A 71 36.55 -23.15 -26.36
CA ASP A 71 35.84 -22.50 -27.45
C ASP A 71 36.82 -22.09 -28.58
N GLU A 72 36.71 -22.78 -29.73
CA GLU A 72 37.53 -22.52 -30.92
C GLU A 72 37.27 -21.14 -31.56
N SER A 73 36.20 -20.44 -31.16
CA SER A 73 35.85 -19.11 -31.66
C SER A 73 36.59 -17.97 -30.96
N LEU A 74 37.21 -18.22 -29.79
CA LEU A 74 38.04 -17.25 -29.11
C LEU A 74 39.35 -17.03 -29.86
N ASP A 75 39.70 -15.78 -30.10
CA ASP A 75 41.00 -15.44 -30.68
C ASP A 75 42.16 -15.68 -29.68
N ASP A 76 43.37 -15.83 -30.23
CA ASP A 76 44.57 -16.15 -29.44
C ASP A 76 44.85 -15.07 -28.37
N PHE A 77 44.50 -13.80 -28.66
CA PHE A 77 44.68 -12.68 -27.73
C PHE A 77 43.77 -12.78 -26.51
N THR A 78 42.50 -13.14 -26.71
CA THR A 78 41.52 -13.34 -25.64
C THR A 78 41.90 -14.54 -24.78
N ARG A 79 42.39 -15.62 -25.40
CA ARG A 79 42.84 -16.82 -24.69
C ARG A 79 44.04 -16.54 -23.79
N GLU A 80 45.04 -15.82 -24.29
CA GLU A 80 46.23 -15.42 -23.53
C GLU A 80 45.86 -14.52 -22.35
N ASN A 81 44.90 -13.61 -22.52
CA ASN A 81 44.42 -12.74 -21.44
C ASN A 81 43.60 -13.48 -20.39
N ILE A 82 42.77 -14.45 -20.78
CA ILE A 82 42.05 -15.31 -19.84
C ILE A 82 43.05 -16.10 -18.98
N GLU A 83 44.07 -16.70 -19.61
CA GLU A 83 45.10 -17.50 -18.92
C GLU A 83 46.00 -16.65 -17.99
N ALA A 84 46.23 -15.38 -18.32
CA ALA A 84 47.02 -14.44 -17.52
C ALA A 84 46.23 -13.73 -16.41
N SER A 85 44.89 -13.80 -16.44
CA SER A 85 44.04 -13.08 -15.49
C SER A 85 44.03 -13.69 -14.09
N ALA A 86 43.66 -12.88 -13.08
CA ALA A 86 43.38 -13.37 -11.74
C ALA A 86 42.07 -14.18 -11.66
N GLY A 87 41.18 -14.02 -12.66
CA GLY A 87 39.93 -14.74 -12.82
C GLY A 87 39.11 -14.16 -13.98
N VAL A 88 38.14 -14.93 -14.50
CA VAL A 88 37.28 -14.48 -15.61
C VAL A 88 35.90 -14.17 -15.08
N CYS A 89 35.38 -12.98 -15.36
CA CYS A 89 34.01 -12.61 -15.08
C CYS A 89 33.09 -13.11 -16.18
N ILE A 90 32.10 -13.89 -15.79
CA ILE A 90 31.05 -14.43 -16.66
C ILE A 90 29.70 -13.96 -16.16
N THR A 91 28.72 -13.91 -17.06
CA THR A 91 27.33 -13.74 -16.67
C THR A 91 26.95 -14.81 -15.67
N ALA A 92 26.36 -14.42 -14.54
CA ALA A 92 25.88 -15.39 -13.56
C ALA A 92 24.96 -16.41 -14.25
N PRO A 93 25.15 -17.73 -14.04
CA PRO A 93 24.27 -18.72 -14.62
C PRO A 93 22.83 -18.45 -14.17
N GLU A 94 21.87 -18.50 -15.10
CA GLU A 94 20.45 -18.33 -14.79
C GLU A 94 20.03 -19.44 -13.83
N VAL A 95 19.85 -19.08 -12.55
CA VAL A 95 19.42 -20.06 -11.56
C VAL A 95 17.92 -20.23 -11.73
N ILE A 96 17.51 -21.42 -12.18
CA ILE A 96 16.09 -21.76 -12.32
C ILE A 96 15.44 -21.64 -10.95
N ALA A 97 14.53 -20.68 -10.82
CA ALA A 97 13.73 -20.45 -9.63
C ALA A 97 12.27 -20.84 -9.88
N ARG A 98 11.56 -21.21 -8.81
CA ARG A 98 10.12 -21.44 -8.92
C ARG A 98 9.39 -20.13 -9.17
N PRO A 99 8.36 -20.12 -10.02
CA PRO A 99 7.65 -18.88 -10.32
C PRO A 99 6.81 -18.46 -9.10
N SER A 100 7.11 -17.29 -8.55
CA SER A 100 6.22 -16.58 -7.61
C SER A 100 4.93 -16.15 -8.31
N ASP A 101 3.86 -15.93 -7.53
CA ASP A 101 2.56 -15.41 -8.00
C ASP A 101 1.92 -16.27 -9.10
N SER A 102 2.18 -17.58 -9.07
CA SER A 102 1.67 -18.56 -10.04
C SER A 102 0.83 -19.65 -9.39
N VAL A 103 0.61 -19.57 -8.08
CA VAL A 103 -0.34 -20.39 -7.32
C VAL A 103 -1.36 -19.43 -6.72
N PHE A 104 -2.63 -19.67 -7.01
CA PHE A 104 -3.76 -18.86 -6.54
C PHE A 104 -4.64 -19.72 -5.64
N ILE A 105 -4.83 -19.34 -4.39
CA ILE A 105 -5.67 -20.06 -3.43
C ILE A 105 -7.12 -19.80 -3.80
N ASP A 106 -7.93 -20.85 -3.92
CA ASP A 106 -9.35 -20.70 -4.23
C ASP A 106 -10.14 -20.30 -2.97
N ASP A 107 -11.13 -19.42 -3.10
CA ASP A 107 -11.98 -18.89 -2.01
C ASP A 107 -12.81 -19.95 -1.26
N ASP A 108 -12.84 -21.21 -1.72
CA ASP A 108 -13.69 -22.28 -1.20
C ASP A 108 -12.99 -23.18 -0.16
N PHE A 109 -11.87 -22.73 0.40
CA PHE A 109 -11.20 -23.43 1.49
C PHE A 109 -12.08 -23.52 2.76
N CYS A 110 -11.86 -24.59 3.53
CA CYS A 110 -12.61 -24.91 4.72
C CYS A 110 -11.68 -25.33 5.85
N ILE A 111 -11.87 -24.76 7.05
CA ILE A 111 -11.19 -25.25 8.24
C ILE A 111 -12.17 -26.06 9.07
N CYS A 112 -11.80 -27.32 9.32
CA CYS A 112 -12.67 -28.28 9.99
C CYS A 112 -12.04 -28.76 11.30
N LYS A 113 -12.87 -28.91 12.33
CA LYS A 113 -12.53 -29.54 13.61
C LYS A 113 -13.76 -30.29 14.13
N ASN A 114 -13.58 -31.54 14.54
CA ASN A 114 -14.64 -32.37 15.11
C ASN A 114 -15.89 -32.45 14.22
N GLN A 115 -15.69 -32.66 12.92
CA GLN A 115 -16.75 -32.71 11.89
C GLN A 115 -17.60 -31.42 11.74
N LYS A 116 -17.14 -30.32 12.33
CA LYS A 116 -17.76 -29.01 12.25
C LYS A 116 -16.79 -28.02 11.59
N VAL A 117 -17.36 -26.95 11.07
CA VAL A 117 -16.58 -25.78 10.65
C VAL A 117 -15.93 -25.17 11.90
N ALA A 118 -14.66 -24.80 11.78
CA ALA A 118 -13.84 -24.22 12.85
C ALA A 118 -13.18 -22.90 12.42
N SER A 119 -13.68 -22.30 11.33
CA SER A 119 -13.29 -20.97 10.87
C SER A 119 -14.46 -20.14 10.44
N VAL A 120 -14.41 -18.85 10.74
CA VAL A 120 -15.47 -17.91 10.38
C VAL A 120 -15.46 -17.61 8.87
N THR A 121 -14.28 -17.72 8.25
CA THR A 121 -14.06 -17.56 6.80
C THR A 121 -14.21 -18.92 6.11
N SER A 122 -15.45 -19.44 6.04
CA SER A 122 -15.72 -20.72 5.39
C SER A 122 -16.80 -20.56 4.33
N GLY A 123 -16.55 -21.03 3.10
CA GLY A 123 -17.54 -21.05 2.04
C GLY A 123 -18.81 -21.83 2.41
N ALA A 124 -19.93 -21.57 1.73
CA ALA A 124 -21.23 -22.20 2.03
C ALA A 124 -21.21 -23.75 1.96
N SER A 125 -20.26 -24.33 1.24
CA SER A 125 -20.02 -25.78 1.13
C SER A 125 -19.29 -26.39 2.34
N CYS A 126 -18.67 -25.56 3.19
CA CYS A 126 -17.79 -26.06 4.25
C CYS A 126 -18.50 -26.84 5.33
N ALA A 127 -19.79 -26.57 5.59
CA ALA A 127 -20.57 -27.38 6.52
C ALA A 127 -20.68 -28.84 6.05
N ALA A 128 -20.91 -29.07 4.76
CA ALA A 128 -20.98 -30.41 4.19
C ALA A 128 -19.59 -31.06 4.11
N ILE A 129 -18.58 -30.30 3.67
CA ILE A 129 -17.20 -30.78 3.59
C ILE A 129 -16.70 -31.21 4.97
N CYS A 130 -16.88 -30.37 6.00
CA CYS A 130 -16.40 -30.68 7.35
C CYS A 130 -17.10 -31.89 7.97
N GLN A 131 -18.37 -32.15 7.66
CA GLN A 131 -19.05 -33.38 8.12
C GLN A 131 -18.40 -34.66 7.59
N GLU A 132 -17.79 -34.60 6.41
CA GLU A 132 -17.07 -35.74 5.80
C GLU A 132 -15.62 -35.86 6.30
N LYS A 133 -15.06 -34.81 6.92
CA LYS A 133 -13.68 -34.82 7.43
C LYS A 133 -13.61 -35.35 8.86
N THR A 134 -12.65 -36.24 9.12
CA THR A 134 -12.41 -36.84 10.44
C THR A 134 -11.38 -36.09 11.28
N ALA A 135 -11.04 -34.84 10.93
CA ALA A 135 -10.07 -34.05 11.66
C ALA A 135 -10.59 -33.71 13.07
N THR A 136 -9.81 -34.05 14.09
CA THR A 136 -10.10 -33.74 15.50
C THR A 136 -9.48 -32.41 15.95
N VAL A 137 -8.58 -31.85 15.14
CA VAL A 137 -7.91 -30.56 15.32
C VAL A 137 -8.24 -29.65 14.15
N ALA A 138 -8.18 -28.32 14.34
CA ALA A 138 -8.43 -27.36 13.27
C ALA A 138 -7.47 -27.58 12.10
N THR A 139 -8.02 -28.13 11.01
CA THR A 139 -7.28 -28.49 9.81
C THR A 139 -7.88 -27.74 8.64
N LEU A 140 -7.06 -26.99 7.92
CA LEU A 140 -7.43 -26.28 6.70
C LEU A 140 -7.40 -27.26 5.53
N TYR A 141 -8.44 -27.23 4.72
CA TYR A 141 -8.58 -27.97 3.46
C TYR A 141 -8.87 -26.96 2.36
N GLY A 142 -8.11 -26.96 1.28
CA GLY A 142 -8.33 -26.02 0.18
C GLY A 142 -7.89 -26.57 -1.16
N THR A 143 -8.22 -25.83 -2.20
CA THR A 143 -7.71 -26.04 -3.55
C THR A 143 -7.01 -24.80 -4.06
N VAL A 144 -6.17 -24.98 -5.08
CA VAL A 144 -5.51 -23.87 -5.76
C VAL A 144 -5.75 -23.93 -7.27
N THR A 145 -5.77 -22.77 -7.88
CA THR A 145 -5.62 -22.60 -9.32
C THR A 145 -4.15 -22.31 -9.64
N VAL A 146 -3.53 -23.10 -10.51
CA VAL A 146 -2.13 -22.88 -10.93
C VAL A 146 -2.06 -22.14 -12.27
N GLY A 147 -1.15 -21.17 -12.34
CA GLY A 147 -0.91 -20.37 -13.54
C GLY A 147 -0.18 -21.15 -14.65
N PRO A 148 -0.11 -20.58 -15.88
CA PRO A 148 0.52 -21.23 -17.03
C PRO A 148 1.98 -21.65 -16.79
N LYS A 149 2.74 -20.83 -16.05
CA LYS A 149 4.15 -21.12 -15.72
C LYS A 149 4.36 -22.42 -14.92
N ILE A 150 3.34 -22.87 -14.18
CA ILE A 150 3.37 -24.14 -13.45
C ILE A 150 2.69 -25.23 -14.28
N LYS A 151 1.53 -24.91 -14.86
CA LYS A 151 0.70 -25.86 -15.59
C LYS A 151 1.38 -26.43 -16.84
N ASP A 152 2.09 -25.59 -17.57
CA ASP A 152 2.72 -25.95 -18.84
C ASP A 152 4.16 -26.47 -18.66
N ASP A 153 4.70 -26.37 -17.44
CA ASP A 153 5.99 -26.94 -17.07
C ASP A 153 5.85 -28.46 -16.85
N ALA A 154 6.71 -29.24 -17.52
CA ALA A 154 6.65 -30.70 -17.49
C ALA A 154 6.93 -31.32 -16.11
N ASN A 155 7.70 -30.62 -15.28
CA ASN A 155 8.10 -31.05 -13.94
C ASN A 155 7.14 -30.52 -12.86
N LEU A 156 6.51 -29.36 -13.03
CA LEU A 156 5.63 -28.79 -12.00
C LEU A 156 4.17 -29.24 -12.16
N GLN A 157 3.53 -28.95 -13.30
CA GLN A 157 2.16 -29.30 -13.73
C GLN A 157 0.98 -28.90 -12.80
N ASN A 158 1.13 -28.96 -11.48
CA ASN A 158 0.11 -28.79 -10.45
C ASN A 158 0.76 -28.43 -9.10
N LEU A 159 -0.04 -28.18 -8.06
CA LEU A 159 0.48 -27.83 -6.74
C LEU A 159 1.39 -28.92 -6.17
N PHE A 160 1.06 -30.20 -6.35
CA PHE A 160 1.91 -31.28 -5.85
C PHE A 160 3.30 -31.27 -6.50
N GLY A 161 3.39 -31.12 -7.82
CA GLY A 161 4.69 -31.04 -8.47
C GLY A 161 5.43 -29.74 -8.13
N PHE A 162 4.71 -28.63 -7.98
CA PHE A 162 5.27 -27.38 -7.45
C PHE A 162 5.91 -27.55 -6.07
N CYS A 163 5.28 -28.32 -5.17
CA CYS A 163 5.78 -28.49 -3.81
C CYS A 163 6.77 -29.64 -3.63
N ASN A 164 6.81 -30.65 -4.52
CA ASN A 164 7.57 -31.89 -4.26
C ASN A 164 8.54 -32.30 -5.38
N ASN A 165 8.41 -31.78 -6.60
CA ASN A 165 9.31 -32.17 -7.69
C ASN A 165 10.53 -31.27 -7.72
N SER A 166 11.71 -31.88 -7.83
CA SER A 166 12.98 -31.14 -7.94
C SER A 166 13.01 -30.28 -9.21
N ILE A 167 13.68 -29.14 -9.10
CA ILE A 167 14.06 -28.29 -10.24
C ILE A 167 15.58 -28.37 -10.42
N ASP A 168 16.06 -28.22 -11.65
CA ASP A 168 17.48 -28.37 -11.99
C ASP A 168 18.28 -27.12 -11.58
N ASN A 169 18.34 -26.84 -10.28
CA ASN A 169 18.99 -25.66 -9.71
C ASN A 169 20.05 -25.98 -8.64
N GLY A 170 20.41 -27.26 -8.48
CA GLY A 170 21.46 -27.69 -7.55
C GLY A 170 21.12 -27.55 -6.06
N ALA A 171 19.85 -27.38 -5.70
CA ALA A 171 19.43 -27.23 -4.31
C ALA A 171 19.81 -28.43 -3.42
N GLN A 172 20.33 -28.14 -2.23
CA GLN A 172 20.77 -29.15 -1.24
C GLN A 172 19.61 -29.77 -0.46
N ASN A 173 18.49 -29.06 -0.36
CA ASN A 173 17.31 -29.51 0.38
C ASN A 173 16.26 -30.05 -0.61
N PRO A 174 15.51 -31.11 -0.24
CA PRO A 174 14.38 -31.53 -1.03
C PRO A 174 13.33 -30.41 -1.07
N PRO A 175 12.63 -30.23 -2.20
CA PRO A 175 11.55 -29.26 -2.28
C PRO A 175 10.38 -29.67 -1.39
N SER A 176 9.82 -28.70 -0.70
CA SER A 176 8.62 -28.80 0.11
C SER A 176 7.84 -27.48 0.09
N CYS A 177 6.62 -27.48 0.60
CA CYS A 177 5.84 -26.26 0.85
C CYS A 177 5.39 -26.22 2.30
N GLN A 178 5.18 -25.01 2.80
CA GLN A 178 4.56 -24.75 4.08
C GLN A 178 3.44 -23.73 3.93
N LEU A 179 2.44 -23.81 4.81
CA LEU A 179 1.46 -22.76 4.99
C LEU A 179 2.00 -21.77 6.02
N VAL A 180 2.06 -20.49 5.65
CA VAL A 180 2.52 -19.43 6.55
C VAL A 180 1.32 -18.58 6.94
N ALA A 181 0.91 -18.63 8.20
CA ALA A 181 -0.10 -17.76 8.78
C ALA A 181 0.57 -16.58 9.49
N THR A 182 0.07 -15.37 9.30
CA THR A 182 0.60 -14.12 9.88
C THR A 182 -0.49 -13.41 10.67
N ASP A 183 -0.21 -13.07 11.94
CA ASP A 183 -1.14 -12.31 12.78
C ASP A 183 -1.08 -10.79 12.48
N ILE A 184 -1.96 -10.02 13.13
CA ILE A 184 -2.03 -8.56 12.99
C ILE A 184 -0.76 -7.83 13.44
N ASP A 185 0.04 -8.45 14.31
CA ASP A 185 1.31 -7.91 14.80
C ASP A 185 2.48 -8.28 13.86
N GLY A 186 2.20 -9.00 12.76
CA GLY A 186 3.20 -9.46 11.79
C GLY A 186 3.97 -10.71 12.22
N ARG A 187 3.54 -11.42 13.27
CA ARG A 187 4.20 -12.67 13.71
C ARG A 187 3.78 -13.82 12.79
N ARG A 188 4.77 -14.63 12.40
CA ARG A 188 4.62 -15.74 11.46
C ARG A 188 4.51 -17.08 12.18
N TYR A 189 3.56 -17.89 11.74
CA TYR A 189 3.29 -19.26 12.20
C TYR A 189 3.30 -20.19 11.00
N THR A 190 4.02 -21.31 11.08
CA THR A 190 4.28 -22.19 9.93
C THR A 190 3.68 -23.58 10.14
N ALA A 191 2.92 -24.06 9.17
CA ALA A 191 2.33 -25.39 9.12
C ALA A 191 2.92 -26.20 7.96
N ASP A 192 3.19 -27.48 8.20
CA ASP A 192 3.51 -28.40 7.10
C ASP A 192 2.33 -28.49 6.14
N LEU A 193 2.59 -28.24 4.85
CA LEU A 193 1.58 -28.35 3.81
C LEU A 193 1.60 -29.75 3.22
N LYS A 194 0.49 -30.48 3.35
CA LYS A 194 0.33 -31.77 2.70
C LYS A 194 -0.41 -31.60 1.39
N THR A 195 0.17 -32.12 0.32
CA THR A 195 -0.37 -32.07 -1.05
C THR A 195 -0.59 -33.48 -1.59
N TYR A 196 -1.41 -33.61 -2.64
CA TYR A 196 -1.81 -34.90 -3.19
C TYR A 196 -1.41 -35.05 -4.65
N GLN A 197 -0.79 -36.18 -5.00
CA GLN A 197 -0.23 -36.44 -6.33
C GLN A 197 -1.26 -36.22 -7.45
N GLY A 198 -0.89 -35.42 -8.45
CA GLY A 198 -1.72 -35.13 -9.62
C GLY A 198 -2.90 -34.20 -9.34
N THR A 199 -2.92 -33.50 -8.20
CA THR A 199 -4.02 -32.61 -7.81
C THR A 199 -3.50 -31.23 -7.36
N ASN A 200 -4.43 -30.28 -7.26
CA ASN A 200 -4.21 -28.96 -6.67
C ASN A 200 -4.82 -28.84 -5.25
N ILE A 201 -5.00 -29.97 -4.57
CA ILE A 201 -5.62 -30.01 -3.24
C ILE A 201 -4.53 -29.99 -2.18
N PHE A 202 -4.77 -29.26 -1.10
CA PHE A 202 -3.88 -29.21 0.05
C PHE A 202 -4.62 -29.35 1.38
N GLU A 203 -3.88 -29.80 2.40
CA GLU A 203 -4.31 -29.74 3.79
C GLU A 203 -3.18 -29.27 4.71
N ALA A 204 -3.52 -28.53 5.76
CA ALA A 204 -2.58 -28.03 6.75
C ALA A 204 -3.20 -28.11 8.16
N ASN A 205 -2.46 -28.69 9.12
CA ASN A 205 -2.88 -28.72 10.52
C ASN A 205 -2.48 -27.41 11.19
N LEU A 206 -3.46 -26.57 11.50
CA LEU A 206 -3.24 -25.25 12.07
C LEU A 206 -2.92 -25.32 13.56
N GLU A 207 -3.52 -26.24 14.32
CA GLU A 207 -3.20 -26.35 15.76
C GLU A 207 -1.76 -26.81 16.04
N ALA A 208 -1.07 -27.37 15.05
CA ALA A 208 0.36 -27.66 15.14
C ALA A 208 1.25 -26.40 15.15
N THR A 209 0.71 -25.25 14.72
CA THR A 209 1.48 -24.02 14.47
C THR A 209 1.31 -22.97 15.56
N THR A 210 0.75 -23.33 16.73
CA THR A 210 0.44 -22.42 17.85
C THR A 210 -0.48 -21.25 17.52
N VAL A 211 -1.21 -21.30 16.39
CA VAL A 211 -2.27 -20.32 16.13
C VAL A 211 -3.37 -20.47 17.17
N ASN A 212 -3.88 -19.34 17.63
CA ASN A 212 -4.88 -19.28 18.70
C ASN A 212 -6.28 -19.15 18.12
N PHE A 213 -7.23 -19.76 18.83
CA PHE A 213 -8.64 -19.51 18.61
C PHE A 213 -8.98 -18.06 18.99
N GLY A 214 -9.87 -17.42 18.23
CA GLY A 214 -10.27 -16.04 18.47
C GLY A 214 -9.40 -14.98 17.78
N GLU A 215 -8.30 -15.37 17.14
CA GLU A 215 -7.41 -14.48 16.39
C GLU A 215 -7.55 -14.68 14.87
N ALA A 216 -7.40 -13.59 14.12
CA ALA A 216 -7.45 -13.59 12.66
C ALA A 216 -6.04 -13.61 12.09
N TYR A 217 -5.85 -14.34 11.00
CA TYR A 217 -4.59 -14.54 10.32
C TYR A 217 -4.75 -14.32 8.81
N THR A 218 -3.75 -13.71 8.18
CA THR A 218 -3.53 -13.83 6.73
C THR A 218 -2.66 -15.06 6.48
N PHE A 219 -2.88 -15.79 5.40
CA PHE A 219 -2.05 -16.94 5.07
C PHE A 219 -1.72 -17.04 3.59
N HIS A 220 -0.57 -17.61 3.30
CA HIS A 220 -0.13 -17.98 1.95
C HIS A 220 0.61 -19.32 1.98
N ILE A 221 0.75 -19.93 0.82
CA ILE A 221 1.62 -21.07 0.59
C ILE A 221 3.01 -20.53 0.22
N GLU A 222 4.03 -20.98 0.94
CA GLU A 222 5.42 -20.61 0.69
C GLU A 222 6.23 -21.87 0.36
N GLU A 223 6.97 -21.80 -0.74
CA GLU A 223 7.92 -22.86 -1.06
C GLU A 223 9.13 -22.82 -0.14
N THR A 224 9.61 -24.02 0.21
CA THR A 224 10.81 -24.23 0.99
C THR A 224 11.66 -25.28 0.29
N GLY A 225 12.91 -24.96 0.00
CA GLY A 225 13.88 -25.97 -0.46
C GLY A 225 14.56 -25.66 -1.78
N SER A 226 14.03 -24.75 -2.61
CA SER A 226 14.68 -24.34 -3.87
C SER A 226 16.02 -23.64 -3.67
N GLY A 227 16.28 -23.04 -2.49
CA GLY A 227 17.58 -22.45 -2.15
C GLY A 227 17.93 -21.14 -2.86
N VAL A 228 17.01 -20.57 -3.65
CA VAL A 228 17.18 -19.29 -4.36
C VAL A 228 16.27 -18.23 -3.74
N GLU A 229 14.96 -18.36 -3.94
CA GLU A 229 13.93 -17.52 -3.34
C GLU A 229 12.72 -18.38 -2.96
N ASN A 230 12.10 -18.07 -1.82
CA ASN A 230 10.88 -18.74 -1.40
C ASN A 230 9.69 -18.19 -2.19
N ALA A 231 9.34 -18.86 -3.29
CA ALA A 231 8.17 -18.50 -4.09
C ALA A 231 6.89 -18.58 -3.25
N LYS A 232 6.00 -17.59 -3.43
CA LYS A 232 4.76 -17.44 -2.65
C LYS A 232 3.53 -17.50 -3.56
N SER A 233 2.45 -18.03 -3.01
CA SER A 233 1.10 -17.82 -3.54
C SER A 233 0.59 -16.41 -3.23
N ASP A 234 -0.61 -16.12 -3.72
CA ASP A 234 -1.48 -15.09 -3.15
C ASP A 234 -1.87 -15.40 -1.69
N TYR A 235 -2.59 -14.46 -1.08
CA TYR A 235 -2.91 -14.47 0.35
C TYR A 235 -4.41 -14.57 0.56
N GLU A 236 -4.79 -15.41 1.51
CA GLU A 236 -6.15 -15.55 1.99
C GLU A 236 -6.23 -15.28 3.50
N GLN A 237 -7.45 -15.23 4.07
CA GLN A 237 -7.64 -14.92 5.49
C GLN A 237 -8.51 -15.94 6.21
N PHE A 238 -8.15 -16.28 7.45
CA PHE A 238 -9.03 -17.05 8.34
C PHE A 238 -8.98 -16.57 9.79
N LYS A 239 -10.07 -16.82 10.52
CA LYS A 239 -10.13 -16.75 11.98
C LYS A 239 -10.59 -18.08 12.54
N LEU A 240 -9.83 -18.66 13.46
CA LEU A 240 -10.22 -19.89 14.13
C LEU A 240 -11.28 -19.62 15.21
N PHE A 241 -12.30 -20.47 15.30
CA PHE A 241 -13.26 -20.48 16.40
C PHE A 241 -13.49 -21.91 16.92
N GLU A 242 -13.80 -22.04 18.21
CA GLU A 242 -14.04 -23.35 18.80
C GLU A 242 -15.47 -23.80 18.46
N PRO A 243 -15.66 -24.97 17.82
CA PRO A 243 -16.99 -25.38 17.34
C PRO A 243 -17.98 -25.76 18.46
N GLY A 244 -18.60 -24.77 19.10
CA GLY A 244 -19.59 -24.97 20.17
C GLY A 244 -19.83 -23.80 21.13
N ASP A 245 -19.07 -22.71 21.04
CA ASP A 245 -19.29 -21.51 21.85
C ASP A 245 -20.12 -20.48 21.07
N ASP A 246 -21.25 -20.05 21.62
CA ASP A 246 -22.14 -19.00 21.07
C ASP A 246 -21.52 -17.58 21.16
N ASP A 247 -20.27 -17.46 21.62
CA ASP A 247 -19.59 -16.19 21.95
C ASP A 247 -18.85 -15.54 20.75
N GLU A 248 -19.02 -16.07 19.52
CA GLU A 248 -18.25 -15.70 18.29
C GLU A 248 -18.36 -14.21 17.90
N TYR A 249 -19.40 -13.49 18.36
CA TYR A 249 -19.74 -12.14 17.92
C TYR A 249 -19.80 -11.09 19.03
N GLU A 250 -19.33 -11.42 20.25
CA GLU A 250 -19.32 -10.48 21.37
C GLU A 250 -18.21 -9.42 21.26
N GLY A 251 -18.48 -8.21 21.76
CA GLY A 251 -17.54 -7.08 21.80
C GLY A 251 -17.73 -6.05 20.68
N ASN A 252 -16.98 -4.95 20.74
CA ASN A 252 -17.10 -3.85 19.77
C ASN A 252 -16.62 -4.28 18.38
N LEU A 253 -17.15 -3.66 17.32
CA LEU A 253 -16.63 -3.84 15.96
C LEU A 253 -15.19 -3.34 15.87
N LYS A 254 -14.33 -4.09 15.17
CA LYS A 254 -12.93 -3.76 14.98
C LYS A 254 -12.83 -2.48 14.15
N ILE A 255 -11.94 -1.59 14.60
CA ILE A 255 -11.68 -0.30 13.99
C ILE A 255 -10.30 -0.35 13.35
N LYS A 256 -10.20 0.20 12.13
CA LYS A 256 -8.97 0.42 11.39
C LYS A 256 -8.69 1.92 11.33
N LEU A 257 -7.51 2.33 11.77
CA LEU A 257 -7.08 3.72 11.78
C LEU A 257 -6.51 4.11 10.43
N ILE A 258 -6.84 5.31 9.95
CA ILE A 258 -6.40 5.84 8.66
C ILE A 258 -5.59 7.11 8.90
N SER A 259 -4.33 7.08 8.46
CA SER A 259 -3.43 8.23 8.53
C SER A 259 -3.56 9.06 7.26
N GLN A 260 -3.41 10.39 7.37
CA GLN A 260 -3.28 11.29 6.24
C GLN A 260 -1.82 11.68 6.05
N TYR A 261 -1.36 11.80 4.82
CA TYR A 261 -0.08 12.42 4.50
C TYR A 261 -0.18 13.21 3.20
N THR A 262 0.87 13.93 2.83
CA THR A 262 0.90 14.70 1.59
C THR A 262 2.03 14.30 0.66
N CYS A 263 1.79 14.43 -0.64
CA CYS A 263 2.85 14.50 -1.64
C CYS A 263 2.78 15.84 -2.35
N MET A 264 3.93 16.25 -2.85
CA MET A 264 4.11 17.49 -3.57
C MET A 264 4.40 17.16 -5.03
N ILE A 265 3.56 17.63 -5.92
CA ILE A 265 3.70 17.53 -7.37
C ILE A 265 4.40 18.79 -7.86
N ARG A 266 5.52 18.65 -8.55
CA ARG A 266 6.32 19.76 -9.09
C ARG A 266 6.12 19.88 -10.58
N ALA A 267 6.13 21.11 -11.07
CA ALA A 267 6.46 21.37 -12.46
C ALA A 267 7.91 21.79 -12.58
N THR A 268 8.58 21.17 -13.53
CA THR A 268 9.96 21.45 -13.92
C THR A 268 9.96 21.92 -15.35
N ALA A 269 10.77 22.93 -15.66
CA ALA A 269 11.08 23.28 -17.04
C ALA A 269 12.56 23.11 -17.34
N THR A 270 12.85 22.65 -18.55
CA THR A 270 14.18 22.73 -19.15
C THR A 270 14.25 24.02 -19.95
N SER A 271 15.15 24.94 -19.59
CA SER A 271 15.37 26.17 -20.36
C SER A 271 16.55 25.98 -21.30
N SER A 272 16.43 26.45 -22.55
CA SER A 272 17.56 26.53 -23.49
C SER A 272 18.68 27.49 -23.06
N ASN A 273 18.44 28.30 -22.02
CA ASN A 273 19.42 29.22 -21.44
C ASN A 273 20.16 28.66 -20.22
N TYR A 274 19.81 27.45 -19.77
CA TYR A 274 20.46 26.74 -18.67
C TYR A 274 21.00 25.40 -19.16
N ASP A 275 21.85 24.74 -18.36
CA ASP A 275 22.30 23.38 -18.66
C ASP A 275 21.06 22.50 -18.87
N PRO A 276 20.97 21.67 -19.94
CA PRO A 276 19.87 20.73 -20.10
C PRO A 276 19.70 19.74 -18.92
N ASN A 277 20.70 19.62 -18.05
CA ASN A 277 20.62 18.87 -16.79
C ASN A 277 20.14 19.71 -15.60
N ASP A 278 20.07 21.04 -15.72
CA ASP A 278 19.52 21.94 -14.69
C ASP A 278 18.01 22.08 -14.89
N GLN A 279 17.24 21.31 -14.13
CA GLN A 279 15.80 21.49 -14.06
C GLN A 279 15.45 22.75 -13.26
N ILE A 280 14.69 23.66 -13.87
CA ILE A 280 14.19 24.86 -13.21
C ILE A 280 12.85 24.53 -12.55
N TYR A 281 12.79 24.73 -11.24
CA TYR A 281 11.55 24.61 -10.48
C TYR A 281 10.63 25.80 -10.77
N LEU A 282 9.43 25.51 -11.27
CA LEU A 282 8.46 26.54 -11.63
C LEU A 282 7.39 26.70 -10.56
N ASP A 283 6.77 25.60 -10.15
CA ASP A 283 5.67 25.61 -9.20
C ASP A 283 5.48 24.24 -8.53
N THR A 284 4.72 24.21 -7.44
CA THR A 284 4.42 23.00 -6.69
C THR A 284 2.98 22.96 -6.21
N VAL A 285 2.37 21.78 -6.28
CA VAL A 285 1.01 21.51 -5.80
C VAL A 285 1.02 20.41 -4.77
N ARG A 286 0.41 20.70 -3.63
CA ARG A 286 0.18 19.74 -2.54
C ARG A 286 -1.06 18.90 -2.81
N LYS A 287 -0.96 17.58 -2.56
CA LYS A 287 -2.06 16.62 -2.60
C LYS A 287 -2.10 15.77 -1.34
N HIS A 288 -3.30 15.40 -0.87
CA HIS A 288 -3.48 14.54 0.30
C HIS A 288 -3.75 13.09 -0.07
N PHE A 289 -3.14 12.18 0.67
CA PHE A 289 -3.25 10.72 0.53
C PHE A 289 -3.55 10.09 1.89
N TYR A 290 -4.12 8.89 1.88
CA TYR A 290 -4.65 8.24 3.07
C TYR A 290 -4.23 6.78 3.08
N MET A 291 -3.53 6.39 4.13
CA MET A 291 -3.04 5.02 4.31
C MET A 291 -3.58 4.40 5.60
N PRO A 292 -4.15 3.19 5.53
CA PRO A 292 -4.40 2.39 6.72
C PRO A 292 -3.13 2.09 7.51
N VAL A 293 -3.23 1.97 8.84
CA VAL A 293 -2.08 1.69 9.72
C VAL A 293 -1.37 0.36 9.45
N ASP A 294 -2.09 -0.61 8.88
CA ASP A 294 -1.56 -1.94 8.50
C ASP A 294 -1.17 -2.02 7.02
N TYR A 295 -1.31 -0.92 6.27
CA TYR A 295 -0.88 -0.86 4.88
C TYR A 295 0.62 -0.55 4.81
N PRO A 296 1.41 -1.30 4.02
CA PRO A 296 2.82 -0.97 3.80
C PRO A 296 2.96 0.48 3.37
N THR A 297 3.98 1.17 3.90
CA THR A 297 4.18 2.58 3.56
C THR A 297 4.37 2.71 2.05
N PRO A 298 3.45 3.39 1.33
CA PRO A 298 3.54 3.51 -0.11
C PRO A 298 4.77 4.33 -0.47
N TYR A 299 5.49 3.89 -1.50
CA TYR A 299 6.66 4.57 -2.02
C TYR A 299 6.52 4.81 -3.53
N LEU A 300 7.16 5.87 -4.01
CA LEU A 300 7.21 6.18 -5.43
C LEU A 300 8.30 5.35 -6.13
N PRO A 301 8.09 4.93 -7.39
CA PRO A 301 9.15 4.29 -8.17
C PRO A 301 10.40 5.18 -8.32
N PRO A 302 11.60 4.60 -8.49
CA PRO A 302 12.81 5.36 -8.71
C PRO A 302 12.70 6.30 -9.92
N GLY A 303 13.34 7.47 -9.85
CA GLY A 303 13.41 8.42 -10.96
C GLY A 303 12.21 9.35 -11.15
N VAL A 304 11.20 9.30 -10.27
CA VAL A 304 10.06 10.25 -10.31
C VAL A 304 10.20 11.41 -9.32
N SER A 305 11.28 11.46 -8.53
CA SER A 305 11.53 12.46 -7.48
C SER A 305 11.52 13.92 -7.96
N ASP A 306 11.80 14.11 -9.25
CA ASP A 306 11.87 15.41 -9.91
C ASP A 306 10.47 16.03 -10.07
N THR A 307 9.47 15.20 -10.32
CA THR A 307 8.08 15.62 -10.55
C THR A 307 7.19 15.38 -9.35
N ILE A 308 7.50 14.42 -8.48
CA ILE A 308 6.68 14.07 -7.32
C ILE A 308 7.58 13.66 -6.17
N PHE A 309 7.32 14.18 -4.98
CA PHE A 309 8.01 13.73 -3.76
C PHE A 309 7.03 13.67 -2.59
N CYS A 310 7.14 12.59 -1.82
CA CYS A 310 6.29 12.29 -0.67
C CYS A 310 7.05 12.30 0.66
N HIS A 311 8.38 12.47 0.64
CA HIS A 311 9.25 12.61 1.82
C HIS A 311 10.16 13.84 1.70
N ASP A 312 10.79 14.23 2.80
CA ASP A 312 11.76 15.34 2.83
C ASP A 312 13.14 14.87 2.34
N TYR A 313 13.31 14.85 1.01
CA TYR A 313 14.56 14.46 0.34
C TYR A 313 15.77 15.33 0.72
N ILE A 314 15.57 16.59 1.11
CA ILE A 314 16.65 17.48 1.56
C ILE A 314 17.18 17.01 2.92
N LYS A 315 16.27 16.64 3.81
CA LYS A 315 16.62 16.15 5.15
C LYS A 315 17.19 14.73 5.12
N THR A 316 16.69 13.86 4.25
CA THR A 316 17.20 12.48 4.13
C THR A 316 18.47 12.39 3.29
N GLY A 317 18.73 13.37 2.42
CA GLY A 317 19.82 13.31 1.44
C GLY A 317 19.61 12.27 0.35
N GLN A 318 18.36 11.80 0.18
CA GLN A 318 17.98 10.73 -0.75
C GLN A 318 16.80 11.22 -1.60
N ASN A 319 17.01 11.27 -2.92
CA ASN A 319 16.01 11.74 -3.88
C ASN A 319 14.92 10.70 -4.09
N ASP A 320 15.31 9.44 -4.29
CA ASP A 320 14.36 8.35 -4.46
C ASP A 320 13.59 8.09 -3.17
N ASP A 321 12.30 7.81 -3.33
CA ASP A 321 11.40 7.52 -2.22
C ASP A 321 11.52 6.05 -1.81
N ALA A 322 11.33 5.78 -0.51
CA ALA A 322 11.40 4.45 0.04
C ALA A 322 10.56 4.33 1.32
N PRO A 323 10.07 3.12 1.67
CA PRO A 323 9.17 2.92 2.81
C PRO A 323 9.70 3.42 4.15
N GLN A 324 11.01 3.45 4.36
CA GLN A 324 11.64 3.90 5.60
C GLN A 324 11.61 5.41 5.81
N PHE A 325 11.32 6.20 4.77
CA PHE A 325 11.34 7.66 4.88
C PHE A 325 10.01 8.19 5.46
N PRO A 326 10.07 9.11 6.44
CA PRO A 326 8.87 9.75 6.96
C PRO A 326 8.12 10.51 5.87
N ARG A 327 6.81 10.24 5.76
CA ARG A 327 5.91 10.93 4.84
C ARG A 327 5.73 12.40 5.22
N LEU A 328 5.63 13.28 4.22
CA LEU A 328 5.39 14.70 4.43
C LEU A 328 4.05 14.92 5.12
N GLU A 329 4.05 15.80 6.12
CA GLU A 329 2.86 16.24 6.85
C GLU A 329 1.98 15.08 7.36
N LEU A 330 2.61 13.96 7.76
CA LEU A 330 1.90 12.80 8.30
C LEU A 330 1.08 13.18 9.53
N VAL A 331 -0.23 13.01 9.43
CA VAL A 331 -1.19 13.08 10.52
C VAL A 331 -1.65 11.64 10.82
N PRO A 332 -1.09 10.99 11.85
CA PRO A 332 -1.55 9.66 12.25
C PRO A 332 -3.00 9.73 12.73
N ASP A 333 -3.73 8.64 12.52
CA ASP A 333 -5.10 8.46 13.03
C ASP A 333 -6.07 9.61 12.67
N HIS A 334 -5.88 10.18 11.47
CA HIS A 334 -6.66 11.32 10.97
C HIS A 334 -8.17 11.03 10.99
N PHE A 335 -8.55 9.80 10.66
CA PHE A 335 -9.88 9.25 10.95
C PHE A 335 -9.82 7.74 11.12
N SER A 336 -10.97 7.12 11.39
CA SER A 336 -11.07 5.68 11.53
C SER A 336 -12.21 5.11 10.68
N LEU A 337 -12.11 3.84 10.34
CA LEU A 337 -13.13 3.07 9.65
C LEU A 337 -13.36 1.76 10.40
N TRP A 338 -14.44 1.07 10.09
CA TRP A 338 -14.52 -0.32 10.51
C TRP A 338 -13.61 -1.18 9.66
N ASP A 339 -12.89 -2.08 10.31
CA ASP A 339 -11.98 -2.99 9.64
C ASP A 339 -12.77 -4.00 8.82
N VAL A 340 -12.48 -4.09 7.53
CA VAL A 340 -13.05 -5.08 6.62
C VAL A 340 -12.74 -6.52 7.05
N ASN A 341 -11.66 -6.68 7.82
CA ASN A 341 -11.24 -7.96 8.38
C ASN A 341 -11.98 -8.31 9.69
N ASP A 342 -12.92 -7.48 10.19
CA ASP A 342 -13.84 -7.95 11.24
C ASP A 342 -14.78 -8.98 10.64
N VAL A 343 -14.82 -10.16 11.27
CA VAL A 343 -15.60 -11.30 10.79
C VAL A 343 -17.09 -11.01 10.64
N ARG A 344 -17.62 -10.02 11.36
CA ARG A 344 -19.02 -9.59 11.23
C ARG A 344 -19.29 -8.87 9.91
N PHE A 345 -18.28 -8.40 9.19
CA PHE A 345 -18.46 -7.79 7.87
C PHE A 345 -18.36 -8.75 6.69
N ILE A 346 -18.08 -10.04 6.95
CA ILE A 346 -18.12 -11.07 5.92
C ILE A 346 -19.57 -11.18 5.41
N ALA A 347 -19.73 -11.19 4.08
CA ALA A 347 -21.03 -11.22 3.43
C ALA A 347 -21.55 -12.65 3.24
N ASP A 348 -22.84 -12.84 3.50
CA ASP A 348 -23.62 -14.02 3.10
C ASP A 348 -24.69 -13.55 2.08
N GLY A 349 -24.38 -13.72 0.79
CA GLY A 349 -25.16 -13.15 -0.31
C GLY A 349 -25.04 -11.61 -0.37
N GLU A 350 -26.17 -10.91 -0.39
CA GLU A 350 -26.20 -9.43 -0.45
C GLU A 350 -26.03 -8.72 0.91
N ASN A 351 -26.06 -9.46 2.03
CA ASN A 351 -26.03 -8.88 3.37
C ASN A 351 -24.81 -9.36 4.17
N ARG A 352 -24.29 -8.50 5.05
CA ARG A 352 -23.18 -8.85 5.94
C ARG A 352 -23.69 -9.50 7.22
N LYS A 353 -22.89 -10.34 7.87
CA LYS A 353 -23.26 -10.97 9.15
C LYS A 353 -23.72 -9.93 10.20
N VAL A 354 -23.07 -8.77 10.25
CA VAL A 354 -23.42 -7.65 11.13
C VAL A 354 -24.83 -7.14 10.89
N ASP A 355 -25.30 -7.14 9.64
CA ASP A 355 -26.65 -6.70 9.29
C ASP A 355 -27.70 -7.65 9.88
N PHE A 356 -27.39 -8.96 9.91
CA PHE A 356 -28.22 -9.97 10.58
C PHE A 356 -28.16 -9.85 12.09
N LEU A 357 -26.98 -9.64 12.70
CA LEU A 357 -26.83 -9.48 14.14
C LEU A 357 -27.63 -8.28 14.66
N ILE A 358 -27.59 -7.15 13.94
CA ILE A 358 -28.39 -5.96 14.28
C ILE A 358 -29.88 -6.30 14.19
N LYS A 359 -30.32 -6.96 13.11
CA LYS A 359 -31.70 -7.36 12.92
C LYS A 359 -32.21 -8.31 14.01
N ASP A 360 -31.46 -9.36 14.31
CA ASP A 360 -31.83 -10.35 15.33
C ASP A 360 -31.95 -9.67 16.69
N ARG A 361 -31.02 -8.75 17.00
CA ARG A 361 -31.09 -7.96 18.22
C ARG A 361 -32.31 -7.03 18.26
N MET A 362 -32.71 -6.43 17.14
CA MET A 362 -33.96 -5.67 17.05
C MET A 362 -35.19 -6.54 17.32
N ILE A 363 -35.22 -7.78 16.79
CA ILE A 363 -36.32 -8.73 17.00
C ILE A 363 -36.41 -9.16 18.48
N GLU A 364 -35.27 -9.44 19.12
CA GLU A 364 -35.21 -9.73 20.56
C GLU A 364 -35.75 -8.59 21.43
N MET A 365 -35.52 -7.35 21.01
CA MET A 365 -36.06 -6.14 21.64
C MET A 365 -37.55 -5.88 21.30
N GLY A 366 -38.19 -6.76 20.52
CA GLY A 366 -39.62 -6.70 20.19
C GLY A 366 -39.96 -5.93 18.91
N ALA A 367 -38.99 -5.62 18.05
CA ALA A 367 -39.27 -5.03 16.74
C ALA A 367 -39.83 -6.05 15.75
N ASN A 368 -40.78 -5.62 14.92
CA ASN A 368 -41.27 -6.42 13.79
C ASN A 368 -40.56 -5.99 12.51
N VAL A 369 -39.41 -6.61 12.22
CA VAL A 369 -38.54 -6.27 11.08
C VAL A 369 -38.73 -7.30 9.96
N SER A 370 -39.13 -6.83 8.76
CA SER A 370 -39.13 -7.65 7.54
C SER A 370 -37.91 -7.29 6.67
N GLY A 371 -37.25 -8.32 6.12
CA GLY A 371 -36.01 -8.14 5.34
C GLY A 371 -34.76 -7.92 6.21
N THR A 372 -33.64 -7.67 5.55
CA THR A 372 -32.35 -7.32 6.17
C THR A 372 -31.89 -6.00 5.54
N LYS A 373 -31.43 -5.06 6.36
CA LYS A 373 -30.97 -3.73 5.93
C LYS A 373 -29.45 -3.71 5.97
N THR A 374 -28.82 -3.23 4.91
CA THR A 374 -27.38 -2.98 4.88
C THR A 374 -27.05 -1.70 5.64
N TYR A 375 -26.14 -1.79 6.62
CA TYR A 375 -25.74 -0.65 7.44
C TYR A 375 -24.40 -0.04 7.05
N PHE A 376 -23.56 -0.77 6.31
CA PHE A 376 -22.18 -0.37 6.01
C PHE A 376 -21.90 -0.39 4.50
N ALA A 377 -20.98 0.46 4.06
CA ALA A 377 -20.50 0.54 2.70
C ALA A 377 -18.97 0.64 2.67
N PRO A 378 -18.30 0.08 1.65
CA PRO A 378 -16.85 0.24 1.46
C PRO A 378 -16.52 1.71 1.28
N LEU A 379 -15.42 2.13 1.90
CA LEU A 379 -14.79 3.42 1.65
C LEU A 379 -13.42 3.19 1.00
N GLU A 380 -13.26 3.76 -0.19
CA GLU A 380 -12.02 3.72 -0.94
C GLU A 380 -11.21 4.99 -0.71
N THR A 381 -9.89 4.86 -0.62
CA THR A 381 -8.97 5.99 -0.51
C THR A 381 -7.75 5.83 -1.41
N CYS A 382 -7.25 6.97 -1.88
CA CYS A 382 -5.96 7.07 -2.56
C CYS A 382 -4.82 6.88 -1.55
N VAL A 383 -4.06 5.80 -1.65
CA VAL A 383 -2.86 5.58 -0.83
C VAL A 383 -1.61 6.22 -1.41
N ALA A 384 -1.55 6.48 -2.73
CA ALA A 384 -0.38 7.03 -3.39
C ALA A 384 -0.78 7.78 -4.67
N PRO A 385 0.05 8.72 -5.19
CA PRO A 385 -0.19 9.32 -6.49
C PRO A 385 0.02 8.31 -7.61
N ASN A 386 -0.78 8.42 -8.68
CA ASN A 386 -0.53 7.65 -9.88
C ASN A 386 0.65 8.25 -10.67
N VAL A 387 1.72 7.47 -10.85
CA VAL A 387 2.92 7.89 -11.58
C VAL A 387 2.95 7.44 -13.04
N SER A 388 1.95 6.66 -13.50
CA SER A 388 1.82 6.25 -14.90
C SER A 388 1.27 7.41 -15.73
N VAL A 389 2.14 8.33 -16.12
CA VAL A 389 1.79 9.42 -17.02
C VAL A 389 2.47 9.23 -18.36
N GLU A 390 1.67 8.95 -19.39
CA GLU A 390 2.11 9.07 -20.79
C GLU A 390 2.49 10.55 -21.05
N ASP A 391 3.55 10.77 -21.83
CA ASP A 391 3.94 12.07 -22.39
C ASP A 391 4.21 13.22 -21.39
N GLY A 392 4.81 12.94 -20.23
CA GLY A 392 5.27 14.00 -19.31
C GLY A 392 4.14 14.79 -18.63
N GLY A 393 2.97 14.16 -18.48
CA GLY A 393 1.82 14.71 -17.76
C GLY A 393 1.99 14.75 -16.24
N PHE A 394 0.97 15.28 -15.55
CA PHE A 394 0.87 15.25 -14.09
C PHE A 394 0.06 14.03 -13.61
N PRO A 395 0.31 13.52 -12.39
CA PRO A 395 -0.41 12.39 -11.81
C PRO A 395 -1.93 12.47 -11.98
N GLU A 396 -2.52 11.40 -12.52
CA GLU A 396 -3.97 11.27 -12.66
C GLU A 396 -4.66 10.93 -11.32
N ALA A 397 -5.99 10.96 -11.35
CA ALA A 397 -6.80 10.52 -10.21
C ALA A 397 -6.58 9.03 -9.97
N CYS A 398 -6.53 8.61 -8.70
CA CYS A 398 -6.63 7.19 -8.39
C CYS A 398 -8.01 6.71 -8.82
N SER A 399 -8.03 5.87 -9.84
CA SER A 399 -9.22 5.36 -10.52
C SER A 399 -9.35 3.84 -10.40
N GLY A 400 -8.34 3.18 -9.84
CA GLY A 400 -8.29 1.74 -9.61
C GLY A 400 -7.07 1.34 -8.76
N SER A 401 -6.95 0.06 -8.46
CA SER A 401 -5.86 -0.49 -7.64
C SER A 401 -4.47 -0.17 -8.21
N GLU A 402 -4.32 -0.26 -9.53
CA GLU A 402 -3.07 0.08 -10.25
C GLU A 402 -2.66 1.55 -10.10
N SER A 403 -3.61 2.43 -9.81
CA SER A 403 -3.38 3.88 -9.61
C SER A 403 -3.42 4.28 -8.13
N GLY A 404 -3.33 3.31 -7.21
CA GLY A 404 -3.25 3.55 -5.77
C GLY A 404 -4.61 3.76 -5.08
N LEU A 405 -5.73 3.39 -5.69
CA LEU A 405 -7.04 3.37 -5.03
C LEU A 405 -7.26 2.02 -4.33
N ILE A 406 -7.49 2.03 -3.02
CA ILE A 406 -7.76 0.80 -2.26
C ILE A 406 -9.02 0.94 -1.40
N GLN A 407 -9.65 -0.18 -1.07
CA GLN A 407 -10.67 -0.24 -0.03
C GLN A 407 -10.02 -0.15 1.34
N SER A 408 -10.09 1.03 1.97
CA SER A 408 -9.43 1.31 3.25
C SER A 408 -10.23 0.84 4.46
N GLY A 409 -11.52 0.58 4.29
CA GLY A 409 -12.39 0.08 5.36
C GLY A 409 -13.87 0.18 5.01
N LEU A 410 -14.71 0.07 6.02
CA LEU A 410 -16.14 0.29 5.92
C LEU A 410 -16.55 1.55 6.68
N ALA A 411 -17.50 2.29 6.12
CA ALA A 411 -18.20 3.38 6.78
C ALA A 411 -19.69 3.02 6.90
N MET A 412 -20.34 3.50 7.95
CA MET A 412 -21.76 3.30 8.19
C MET A 412 -22.54 4.29 7.32
N ILE A 413 -23.63 3.81 6.71
CA ILE A 413 -24.48 4.63 5.86
C ILE A 413 -25.25 5.62 6.75
N PRO A 414 -25.24 6.93 6.46
CA PRO A 414 -25.94 7.93 7.26
C PRO A 414 -27.46 7.66 7.35
N PHE A 415 -28.04 7.89 8.53
CA PHE A 415 -29.46 7.66 8.77
C PHE A 415 -30.27 8.91 8.45
N PHE A 416 -31.21 8.80 7.51
CA PHE A 416 -32.15 9.89 7.25
C PHE A 416 -33.14 10.04 8.40
N THR A 417 -33.18 11.23 9.00
CA THR A 417 -34.12 11.53 10.11
C THR A 417 -35.50 11.89 9.59
N ASP A 418 -35.60 12.33 8.34
CA ASP A 418 -36.82 12.75 7.71
C ASP A 418 -36.71 12.74 6.18
N ASN A 419 -37.83 13.00 5.50
CA ASN A 419 -37.87 13.10 4.04
C ASN A 419 -37.18 14.37 3.50
N SER A 420 -36.83 15.32 4.37
CA SER A 420 -36.17 16.58 3.99
C SER A 420 -34.71 16.38 3.57
N GLY A 421 -34.13 15.21 3.83
CA GLY A 421 -32.76 14.88 3.45
C GLY A 421 -31.73 15.21 4.53
N ARG A 422 -32.18 15.45 5.77
CA ARG A 422 -31.32 15.51 6.94
C ARG A 422 -30.86 14.10 7.30
N ALA A 423 -29.56 13.95 7.56
CA ALA A 423 -28.98 12.69 7.97
C ALA A 423 -28.11 12.83 9.22
N ILE A 424 -28.13 11.80 10.04
CA ILE A 424 -27.35 11.71 11.28
C ILE A 424 -26.40 10.52 11.24
N CYS A 425 -25.33 10.66 12.00
CA CYS A 425 -24.49 9.55 12.44
C CYS A 425 -24.84 9.26 13.89
N PRO A 426 -25.31 8.05 14.21
CA PRO A 426 -25.80 7.77 15.54
C PRO A 426 -24.63 7.78 16.54
N GLY A 427 -24.79 8.53 17.63
CA GLY A 427 -23.84 8.55 18.74
C GLY A 427 -24.48 8.03 20.03
N HIS A 428 -23.89 8.37 21.18
CA HIS A 428 -24.40 7.94 22.48
C HIS A 428 -25.86 8.33 22.74
N THR A 429 -26.29 9.49 22.24
CA THR A 429 -27.68 9.97 22.39
C THR A 429 -28.65 9.07 21.62
N GLU A 430 -28.31 8.70 20.38
CA GLU A 430 -29.15 7.83 19.55
C GLU A 430 -29.17 6.41 20.10
N TYR A 431 -28.02 5.87 20.52
CA TYR A 431 -27.92 4.52 21.08
C TYR A 431 -28.67 4.34 22.40
N SER A 432 -28.88 5.42 23.14
CA SER A 432 -29.71 5.43 24.36
C SER A 432 -31.16 5.88 24.13
N SER A 433 -31.52 6.22 22.89
CA SER A 433 -32.87 6.67 22.54
C SER A 433 -33.90 5.55 22.62
N SER A 434 -35.20 5.85 22.51
CA SER A 434 -36.25 4.83 22.45
C SER A 434 -36.34 4.08 21.12
N ASN A 435 -35.54 4.45 20.11
CA ASN A 435 -35.53 3.77 18.81
C ASN A 435 -34.79 2.43 18.93
N ILE A 436 -35.50 1.32 18.72
CA ILE A 436 -34.97 -0.04 18.82
C ILE A 436 -33.81 -0.27 17.83
N GLU A 437 -33.89 0.29 16.62
CA GLU A 437 -32.81 0.17 15.62
C GLU A 437 -31.51 0.80 16.14
N PHE A 438 -31.59 2.01 16.71
CA PHE A 438 -30.40 2.68 17.25
C PHE A 438 -29.86 1.99 18.50
N LYS A 439 -30.71 1.44 19.36
CA LYS A 439 -30.25 0.63 20.50
C LYS A 439 -29.49 -0.61 20.04
N ALA A 440 -30.08 -1.38 19.12
CA ALA A 440 -29.45 -2.58 18.58
C ALA A 440 -28.12 -2.27 17.91
N LEU A 441 -28.04 -1.19 17.13
CA LEU A 441 -26.79 -0.68 16.57
C LEU A 441 -25.77 -0.40 17.67
N GLY A 442 -26.13 0.38 18.69
CA GLY A 442 -25.21 0.74 19.78
C GLY A 442 -24.65 -0.47 20.52
N GLU A 443 -25.46 -1.51 20.74
CA GLU A 443 -25.04 -2.74 21.40
C GLU A 443 -24.11 -3.61 20.53
N ILE A 444 -24.35 -3.68 19.21
CA ILE A 444 -23.54 -4.50 18.30
C ILE A 444 -22.24 -3.79 17.88
N ILE A 445 -22.27 -2.48 17.62
CA ILE A 445 -21.09 -1.76 17.12
C ILE A 445 -20.19 -1.25 18.25
N GLY A 446 -20.79 -0.92 19.40
CA GLY A 446 -20.10 -0.57 20.64
C GLY A 446 -19.34 0.76 20.68
N THR A 447 -19.34 1.55 19.60
CA THR A 447 -18.60 2.83 19.51
C THR A 447 -19.49 3.92 18.91
N PRO A 448 -19.51 5.16 19.47
CA PRO A 448 -20.22 6.28 18.86
C PRO A 448 -19.65 6.64 17.49
N THR A 449 -20.48 7.22 16.63
CA THR A 449 -20.07 7.62 15.28
C THR A 449 -20.14 9.13 15.07
N GLU A 450 -19.34 9.63 14.13
CA GLU A 450 -19.40 11.00 13.63
C GLU A 450 -19.44 11.01 12.10
N GLY A 451 -19.85 12.12 11.49
CA GLY A 451 -19.82 12.25 10.04
C GLY A 451 -18.41 12.33 9.47
N LEU A 452 -18.22 11.72 8.30
CA LEU A 452 -17.06 11.94 7.43
C LEU A 452 -17.50 12.72 6.20
N TYR A 453 -16.74 13.76 5.87
CA TYR A 453 -16.98 14.61 4.72
C TYR A 453 -15.82 14.51 3.74
N PHE A 454 -16.18 14.66 2.47
CA PHE A 454 -15.25 14.81 1.37
C PHE A 454 -15.20 16.28 0.99
N ALA A 455 -14.01 16.82 0.76
CA ALA A 455 -13.80 18.20 0.37
C ALA A 455 -12.85 18.34 -0.82
N LYS A 456 -13.19 19.24 -1.74
CA LYS A 456 -12.40 19.55 -2.93
C LYS A 456 -11.64 20.85 -2.73
N GLY A 457 -10.35 20.83 -3.02
CA GLY A 457 -9.47 21.99 -2.98
C GLY A 457 -9.69 22.94 -4.17
N PRO A 458 -8.92 24.04 -4.23
CA PRO A 458 -8.96 24.96 -5.35
C PRO A 458 -8.55 24.30 -6.67
N ARG A 459 -8.97 24.89 -7.79
CA ARG A 459 -8.38 24.59 -9.09
C ARG A 459 -6.92 25.05 -9.08
N GLU A 460 -6.02 24.12 -9.33
CA GLU A 460 -4.57 24.37 -9.36
C GLU A 460 -4.11 24.50 -10.81
N VAL A 461 -3.37 25.56 -11.10
CA VAL A 461 -2.84 25.84 -12.43
C VAL A 461 -1.39 26.23 -12.28
N ILE A 462 -0.51 25.45 -12.91
CA ILE A 462 0.92 25.72 -12.92
C ILE A 462 1.27 26.50 -14.19
N ASP A 463 2.13 27.51 -14.04
CA ASP A 463 2.76 28.23 -15.14
C ASP A 463 4.01 27.48 -15.61
N LEU A 464 4.10 27.16 -16.90
CA LEU A 464 5.21 26.41 -17.48
C LEU A 464 6.40 27.30 -17.86
N GLY A 465 6.36 28.59 -17.53
CA GLY A 465 7.48 29.53 -17.71
C GLY A 465 7.68 30.03 -19.15
N ASP A 466 6.99 29.44 -20.13
CA ASP A 466 6.90 29.87 -21.54
C ASP A 466 5.62 30.69 -21.83
N GLY A 467 4.85 31.00 -20.79
CA GLY A 467 3.54 31.65 -20.88
C GLY A 467 2.37 30.68 -21.05
N ASN A 468 2.63 29.37 -21.20
CA ASN A 468 1.61 28.33 -21.14
C ASN A 468 1.28 28.00 -19.69
N LYS A 469 0.02 27.61 -19.47
CA LYS A 469 -0.50 27.22 -18.17
C LYS A 469 -1.12 25.85 -18.27
N GLN A 470 -0.73 24.96 -17.36
CA GLN A 470 -1.27 23.62 -17.27
C GLN A 470 -2.08 23.46 -16.00
N GLU A 471 -3.31 22.98 -16.14
CA GLU A 471 -4.16 22.64 -15.01
C GLU A 471 -3.76 21.30 -14.43
N ILE A 472 -3.64 21.22 -13.10
CA ILE A 472 -3.38 19.97 -12.39
C ILE A 472 -4.71 19.30 -12.09
N LYS A 473 -4.95 18.17 -12.77
CA LYS A 473 -6.14 17.36 -12.60
C LYS A 473 -5.76 15.99 -12.00
N PRO A 474 -6.59 15.42 -11.11
CA PRO A 474 -7.77 16.05 -10.50
C PRO A 474 -7.37 17.15 -9.50
N ALA A 475 -8.32 17.99 -9.10
CA ALA A 475 -8.12 18.91 -7.96
C ALA A 475 -7.78 18.11 -6.68
N ASP A 476 -7.20 18.78 -5.69
CA ASP A 476 -6.91 18.10 -4.42
C ASP A 476 -8.21 17.69 -3.70
N VAL A 477 -8.12 16.59 -2.97
CA VAL A 477 -9.25 15.91 -2.33
C VAL A 477 -8.89 15.61 -0.88
N MET A 478 -9.80 15.96 0.02
CA MET A 478 -9.60 15.80 1.45
C MET A 478 -10.75 15.11 2.16
N PHE A 479 -10.44 14.15 3.03
CA PHE A 479 -11.37 13.66 4.04
C PHE A 479 -11.26 14.51 5.31
N ILE A 480 -12.40 14.91 5.87
CA ILE A 480 -12.46 15.67 7.12
C ILE A 480 -13.59 15.17 8.02
N ARG A 481 -13.27 14.95 9.29
CA ARG A 481 -14.22 14.50 10.31
C ARG A 481 -15.19 15.61 10.69
N GLU A 482 -16.42 15.26 11.04
CA GLU A 482 -17.46 16.21 11.43
C GLU A 482 -17.05 17.06 12.64
N GLY A 483 -16.45 16.43 13.65
CA GLY A 483 -15.96 17.12 14.84
C GLY A 483 -14.92 18.18 14.52
N GLN A 484 -14.02 17.91 13.58
CA GLN A 484 -13.00 18.87 13.12
C GLN A 484 -13.62 19.95 12.23
N LEU A 485 -14.42 19.56 11.24
CA LEU A 485 -15.06 20.48 10.30
C LEU A 485 -15.93 21.52 11.04
N LYS A 486 -16.71 21.09 12.04
CA LYS A 486 -17.59 21.98 12.81
C LYS A 486 -16.88 23.11 13.54
N LYS A 487 -15.58 23.00 13.78
CA LYS A 487 -14.76 24.04 14.40
C LYS A 487 -14.31 25.11 13.41
N ILE A 488 -14.19 24.75 12.12
CA ILE A 488 -13.56 25.61 11.09
C ILE A 488 -14.48 25.99 9.93
N TRP A 489 -15.67 25.39 9.83
CA TRP A 489 -16.55 25.56 8.69
C TRP A 489 -17.27 26.92 8.62
N PHE A 490 -17.57 27.37 7.41
CA PHE A 490 -18.38 28.54 7.14
C PHE A 490 -19.18 28.40 5.84
N HIS A 491 -20.23 29.22 5.73
CA HIS A 491 -20.89 29.53 4.48
C HIS A 491 -20.49 30.94 4.01
N LEU A 492 -20.77 31.21 2.74
CA LEU A 492 -20.54 32.51 2.13
C LEU A 492 -21.88 33.11 1.68
N THR A 493 -22.11 34.39 1.99
CA THR A 493 -23.21 35.13 1.39
C THR A 493 -22.92 35.41 -0.08
N ASN A 494 -23.91 35.91 -0.83
CA ASN A 494 -23.69 36.35 -2.21
C ASN A 494 -22.60 37.44 -2.33
N ASP A 495 -22.37 38.21 -1.26
CA ASP A 495 -21.33 39.25 -1.19
C ASP A 495 -19.99 38.71 -0.65
N GLY A 496 -19.86 37.40 -0.46
CA GLY A 496 -18.63 36.75 0.01
C GLY A 496 -18.36 36.89 1.51
N ILE A 497 -19.37 37.26 2.31
CA ILE A 497 -19.23 37.40 3.76
C ILE A 497 -19.37 36.03 4.42
N HIS A 498 -18.43 35.69 5.31
CA HIS A 498 -18.45 34.45 6.09
C HIS A 498 -19.55 34.47 7.16
N TYR A 499 -20.26 33.35 7.32
CA TYR A 499 -21.10 33.10 8.49
C TYR A 499 -21.10 31.63 8.88
N LYS A 500 -21.40 31.37 10.15
CA LYS A 500 -21.40 30.03 10.72
C LYS A 500 -22.61 29.21 10.23
N PRO A 501 -22.42 27.93 9.85
CA PRO A 501 -23.51 27.02 9.54
C PRO A 501 -24.46 26.81 10.73
N THR A 502 -25.75 26.73 10.43
CA THR A 502 -26.82 26.39 11.37
C THR A 502 -27.66 25.23 10.81
N SER A 503 -28.61 24.72 11.59
CA SER A 503 -29.56 23.69 11.11
C SER A 503 -30.33 24.13 9.86
N ASP A 504 -30.52 25.43 9.68
CA ASP A 504 -31.35 26.00 8.63
C ASP A 504 -30.54 26.28 7.35
N THR A 505 -29.22 26.24 7.44
CA THR A 505 -28.30 26.47 6.32
C THR A 505 -27.61 25.20 5.84
N GLN A 506 -28.01 24.02 6.33
CA GLN A 506 -27.41 22.72 5.97
C GLN A 506 -27.38 22.46 4.46
N SER A 507 -28.35 23.00 3.72
CA SER A 507 -28.41 22.92 2.26
C SER A 507 -27.60 24.01 1.55
N GLN A 508 -26.61 24.63 2.19
CA GLN A 508 -25.72 25.60 1.56
C GLN A 508 -24.31 25.01 1.38
N PRO A 509 -23.56 25.45 0.36
CA PRO A 509 -22.16 25.06 0.20
C PRO A 509 -21.36 25.37 1.47
N THR A 510 -20.68 24.36 2.00
CA THR A 510 -19.85 24.48 3.19
C THR A 510 -18.39 24.59 2.78
N TYR A 511 -17.69 25.54 3.35
CA TYR A 511 -16.30 25.84 3.06
C TYR A 511 -15.44 25.83 4.33
N PHE A 512 -14.14 25.66 4.18
CA PHE A 512 -13.15 25.84 5.24
C PHE A 512 -11.78 26.14 4.65
N TYR A 513 -10.89 26.71 5.47
CA TYR A 513 -9.49 26.90 5.13
C TYR A 513 -8.63 25.75 5.68
N TRP A 514 -7.68 25.28 4.88
CA TRP A 514 -6.73 24.25 5.28
C TRP A 514 -5.28 24.61 4.89
N PRO A 515 -4.26 24.36 5.74
CA PRO A 515 -4.31 23.75 7.09
C PRO A 515 -5.20 24.50 8.07
N ALA A 516 -5.89 23.79 8.95
CA ALA A 516 -6.88 24.37 9.85
C ALA A 516 -6.26 25.37 10.83
N ASP A 517 -6.99 26.45 11.11
CA ASP A 517 -6.74 27.33 12.26
C ASP A 517 -8.05 27.50 13.03
N GLU A 518 -8.16 26.80 14.17
CA GLU A 518 -9.36 26.82 15.01
C GLU A 518 -9.56 28.17 15.72
N ASP A 519 -8.49 28.97 15.89
CA ASP A 519 -8.56 30.28 16.56
C ASP A 519 -9.06 31.38 15.60
N ALA A 520 -8.83 31.23 14.29
CA ALA A 520 -9.24 32.19 13.26
C ALA A 520 -9.86 31.50 12.02
N PRO A 521 -10.97 30.75 12.17
CA PRO A 521 -11.49 29.86 11.12
C PRO A 521 -12.03 30.59 9.87
N TYR A 522 -12.35 31.88 10.00
CA TYR A 522 -12.91 32.70 8.92
C TYR A 522 -11.87 33.58 8.22
N VAL A 523 -10.61 33.56 8.64
CA VAL A 523 -9.55 34.41 8.09
C VAL A 523 -8.53 33.56 7.35
N GLN A 524 -8.51 33.67 6.01
CA GLN A 524 -7.49 32.99 5.22
C GLN A 524 -6.11 33.60 5.50
N LYS A 525 -5.21 32.78 6.04
CA LYS A 525 -3.79 33.11 6.17
C LYS A 525 -3.11 32.95 4.81
N ARG A 526 -2.75 34.10 4.24
CA ARG A 526 -2.12 34.18 2.92
C ARG A 526 -0.78 33.43 2.92
N GLY A 527 -0.53 32.71 1.83
CA GLY A 527 0.73 32.02 1.57
C GLY A 527 0.71 30.51 1.82
N TYR A 528 -0.22 29.98 2.62
CA TYR A 528 -0.24 28.54 2.92
C TYR A 528 -1.62 27.92 3.12
N GLN A 529 -2.66 28.69 3.48
CA GLN A 529 -4.02 28.16 3.57
C GLN A 529 -4.73 28.20 2.21
N LYS A 530 -5.35 27.08 1.85
CA LYS A 530 -6.22 26.93 0.67
C LYS A 530 -7.68 26.82 1.10
N LEU A 531 -8.59 27.26 0.23
CA LEU A 531 -10.03 27.16 0.44
C LEU A 531 -10.53 25.81 -0.09
N TYR A 532 -11.15 25.03 0.77
CA TYR A 532 -11.81 23.78 0.43
C TYR A 532 -13.32 23.94 0.49
N GLN A 533 -14.02 23.21 -0.39
CA GLN A 533 -15.47 23.10 -0.38
C GLN A 533 -15.87 21.66 -0.10
N VAL A 534 -16.81 21.44 0.81
CA VAL A 534 -17.44 20.14 1.02
C VAL A 534 -18.28 19.77 -0.19
N MET A 535 -18.04 18.59 -0.75
CA MET A 535 -18.67 18.09 -1.97
C MET A 535 -19.29 16.71 -1.73
N HIS A 536 -20.43 16.45 -2.37
CA HIS A 536 -20.96 15.11 -2.52
C HIS A 536 -20.19 14.40 -3.65
N SER A 537 -20.07 13.07 -3.57
CA SER A 537 -19.32 12.28 -4.56
C SER A 537 -19.85 12.48 -6.00
N SER A 538 -21.15 12.61 -6.17
CA SER A 538 -21.78 12.89 -7.47
C SER A 538 -21.49 14.28 -8.04
N GLU A 539 -21.01 15.23 -7.22
CA GLU A 539 -20.63 16.59 -7.66
C GLU A 539 -19.18 16.65 -8.18
N LEU A 540 -18.40 15.57 -8.06
CA LEU A 540 -17.01 15.54 -8.53
C LEU A 540 -16.88 15.62 -10.05
N ALA A 541 -17.90 15.18 -10.78
CA ALA A 541 -17.94 15.20 -12.24
C ALA A 541 -18.24 16.59 -12.83
N SER A 542 -18.70 17.56 -12.03
CA SER A 542 -19.00 18.92 -12.52
C SER A 542 -17.81 19.87 -12.29
N SER A 543 -17.28 20.41 -13.38
CA SER A 543 -16.22 21.41 -13.38
C SER A 543 -16.77 22.80 -13.03
N GLY A 544 -17.06 23.07 -11.75
CA GLY A 544 -17.41 24.43 -11.30
C GLY A 544 -17.83 24.53 -9.83
N TYR A 545 -17.47 25.64 -9.17
CA TYR A 545 -18.03 26.03 -7.87
C TYR A 545 -19.49 26.44 -8.08
N THR A 546 -20.43 25.70 -7.48
CA THR A 546 -21.85 26.06 -7.53
C THR A 546 -22.25 26.77 -6.23
N THR A 547 -22.92 27.93 -6.35
CA THR A 547 -23.50 28.65 -5.21
C THR A 547 -24.86 28.09 -4.80
N SER A 548 -25.44 27.20 -5.60
CA SER A 548 -26.70 26.52 -5.35
C SER A 548 -26.53 25.00 -5.41
N ILE A 549 -27.10 24.31 -4.42
CA ILE A 549 -27.14 22.84 -4.39
C ILE A 549 -28.36 22.37 -5.20
N PRO A 550 -28.22 21.38 -6.10
CA PRO A 550 -29.36 20.62 -6.58
C PRO A 550 -30.09 19.98 -5.38
N THR A 551 -31.39 20.24 -5.22
CA THR A 551 -32.21 19.68 -4.13
C THR A 551 -32.34 18.15 -4.16
N THR A 552 -31.77 17.51 -5.19
CA THR A 552 -31.67 16.06 -5.37
C THR A 552 -30.51 15.42 -4.63
N ILE A 553 -29.50 16.20 -4.19
CA ILE A 553 -28.35 15.66 -3.46
C ILE A 553 -28.75 15.36 -2.03
N LYS A 554 -28.56 14.10 -1.62
CA LYS A 554 -28.81 13.62 -0.27
C LYS A 554 -27.58 12.86 0.25
N PRO A 555 -27.18 13.06 1.51
CA PRO A 555 -27.78 13.99 2.49
C PRO A 555 -27.46 15.46 2.18
N LEU A 556 -28.31 16.39 2.65
CA LEU A 556 -28.21 17.81 2.33
C LEU A 556 -26.89 18.45 2.76
N ASP A 557 -26.33 17.97 3.87
CA ASP A 557 -25.05 18.41 4.41
C ASP A 557 -23.85 17.75 3.69
N ARG A 558 -24.10 16.88 2.70
CA ARG A 558 -23.10 16.14 1.90
C ARG A 558 -22.20 15.22 2.71
N LYS A 559 -22.67 14.80 3.88
CA LYS A 559 -21.99 13.76 4.65
C LYS A 559 -21.88 12.50 3.82
N MET A 560 -20.66 11.98 3.69
CA MET A 560 -20.36 10.81 2.86
C MET A 560 -20.66 9.52 3.61
N GLY A 561 -20.33 9.47 4.90
CA GLY A 561 -20.48 8.30 5.73
C GLY A 561 -20.43 8.65 7.20
N CYS A 562 -20.74 7.68 8.04
CA CYS A 562 -20.54 7.71 9.47
C CYS A 562 -19.33 6.85 9.80
N ILE A 563 -18.45 7.34 10.65
CA ILE A 563 -17.21 6.67 11.03
C ILE A 563 -17.12 6.55 12.54
N PRO A 564 -16.40 5.55 13.09
CA PRO A 564 -16.18 5.46 14.53
C PRO A 564 -15.45 6.70 15.05
N VAL A 565 -15.88 7.21 16.19
CA VAL A 565 -15.13 8.23 16.93
C VAL A 565 -13.98 7.53 17.64
N THR A 566 -12.76 7.75 17.18
CA THR A 566 -11.56 7.36 17.92
C THR A 566 -11.18 8.49 18.87
N SER A 567 -10.91 8.14 20.12
CA SER A 567 -10.41 9.07 21.13
C SER A 567 -9.01 9.57 20.74
N GLY A 568 -8.95 10.60 19.91
CA GLY A 568 -7.74 11.18 19.34
C GLY A 568 -8.02 12.56 18.73
N ASN A 569 -7.69 13.58 19.53
CA ASN A 569 -7.72 15.05 19.31
C ASN A 569 -9.05 15.80 19.44
#